data_AF-A0A1G5QSF5-F1
#
_entry.id   AF-A0A1G5QSF5-F1
#
_cell.length_a   1.000
_cell.length_b   1.000
_cell.length_c   1.000
_cell.angle_alpha   90.00
_cell.angle_beta   90.00
_cell.angle_gamma   90.00
#
_symmetry.space_group_name_H-M   'P 1'
#
loop_
_entity.id
_entity.type
_entity.pdbx_description
1 polymer ?
#
loop_
_entity_poly.entity_id
_entity_poly.type
_entity_poly.pdbx_seq_one_letter_code
_entity_poly.pdbx_strand_id
1 'polypeptide(L)'
;MNNMQTRRIPRTLALLLVVMIAMGAQYFDLAITFGAHPWWATQVLWVGVLLGVCPGALGRCLISSSIKPFALCLVVIGIATLATAFGKQGFAASFGDNKLAGQFWYFGWIMTCTSITAALILLPLPLQKKSK
;
A
#
# COMPACT_ATOMS: atom_id res chain seq x y z
N MET A 1 -24.02 -8.98 27.80
CA MET A 1 -23.08 -8.34 26.85
C MET A 1 -22.70 -9.36 25.79
N ASN A 2 -23.03 -9.11 24.52
CA ASN A 2 -22.71 -10.02 23.42
C ASN A 2 -21.24 -9.84 23.03
N ASN A 3 -20.44 -10.90 23.15
CA ASN A 3 -19.04 -10.92 22.72
C ASN A 3 -18.98 -10.88 21.18
N MET A 4 -18.67 -9.72 20.61
CA MET A 4 -18.33 -9.59 19.19
C MET A 4 -16.85 -9.97 18.99
N GLN A 5 -16.56 -10.98 18.17
CA GLN A 5 -15.20 -11.36 17.81
C GLN A 5 -14.84 -10.85 16.40
N THR A 6 -13.64 -10.31 16.26
CA THR A 6 -13.06 -9.94 14.96
C THR A 6 -12.55 -11.20 14.26
N ARG A 7 -13.10 -11.52 13.08
CA ARG A 7 -12.55 -12.59 12.23
C ARG A 7 -11.35 -12.02 11.48
N ARG A 8 -10.16 -12.58 11.64
CA ARG A 8 -9.00 -12.19 10.83
C ARG A 8 -8.98 -13.05 9.56
N ILE A 9 -8.77 -12.45 8.39
CA ILE A 9 -8.51 -13.20 7.15
C ILE A 9 -7.30 -14.11 7.42
N PRO A 10 -7.34 -15.40 7.04
CA PRO A 10 -6.15 -16.26 7.09
C PRO A 10 -4.97 -15.57 6.40
N ARG A 11 -3.78 -15.61 7.02
CA ARG A 11 -2.60 -14.90 6.50
C ARG A 11 -2.31 -15.26 5.05
N THR A 12 -2.44 -16.54 4.70
CA THR A 12 -2.28 -17.06 3.35
C THR A 12 -3.26 -16.45 2.36
N LEU A 13 -4.55 -16.40 2.70
CA LEU A 13 -5.58 -15.83 1.84
C LEU A 13 -5.34 -14.33 1.58
N ALA A 14 -4.91 -13.59 2.58
CA ALA A 14 -4.62 -12.18 2.39
C ALA A 14 -3.36 -11.93 1.56
N LEU A 15 -2.33 -12.77 1.67
CA LEU A 15 -1.15 -12.69 0.80
C LEU A 15 -1.50 -13.02 -0.65
N LEU A 16 -2.31 -14.06 -0.87
CA LEU A 16 -2.84 -14.39 -2.20
C LEU A 16 -3.64 -13.21 -2.78
N LEU A 17 -4.51 -12.60 -1.98
CA LEU A 17 -5.28 -11.43 -2.41
C LEU A 17 -4.37 -10.26 -2.81
N VAL A 18 -3.33 -9.96 -2.03
CA VAL A 18 -2.34 -8.93 -2.35
C VAL A 18 -1.68 -9.22 -3.70
N VAL A 19 -1.21 -10.46 -3.92
CA VAL A 19 -0.56 -10.84 -5.18
C VAL A 19 -1.54 -10.70 -6.36
N MET A 20 -2.77 -11.18 -6.21
CA MET A 20 -3.80 -11.06 -7.26
C MET A 20 -4.12 -9.59 -7.60
N ILE A 21 -4.24 -8.73 -6.58
CA ILE A 21 -4.47 -7.29 -6.78
C ILE A 21 -3.26 -6.66 -7.46
N ALA A 22 -2.03 -6.99 -7.05
CA ALA A 22 -0.82 -6.46 -7.66
C ALA A 22 -0.68 -6.88 -9.13
N MET A 23 -0.93 -8.16 -9.44
CA MET A 23 -0.94 -8.65 -10.82
C MET A 23 -2.00 -7.93 -11.67
N GLY A 24 -3.21 -7.75 -11.13
CA GLY A 24 -4.25 -6.96 -11.80
C GLY A 24 -3.82 -5.51 -12.03
N ALA A 25 -3.23 -4.87 -11.01
CA ALA A 25 -2.75 -3.49 -11.11
C ALA A 25 -1.66 -3.32 -12.17
N GLN A 26 -0.77 -4.30 -12.33
CA GLN A 26 0.20 -4.32 -13.42
C GLN A 26 -0.46 -4.56 -14.77
N TYR A 27 -1.37 -5.54 -14.87
CA TYR A 27 -2.03 -5.89 -16.12
C TYR A 27 -2.82 -4.71 -16.72
N PHE A 28 -3.39 -3.86 -15.85
CA PHE A 28 -4.11 -2.66 -16.26
C PHE A 28 -3.26 -1.38 -16.22
N ASP A 29 -1.93 -1.48 -16.03
CA ASP A 29 -1.00 -0.35 -15.96
C ASP A 29 -1.43 0.76 -14.98
N LEU A 30 -2.11 0.39 -13.88
CA LEU A 30 -2.74 1.35 -12.98
C LEU A 30 -1.73 2.35 -12.41
N ALA A 31 -0.51 1.90 -12.11
CA ALA A 31 0.54 2.78 -11.64
C ALA A 31 0.83 3.91 -12.66
N ILE A 32 0.92 3.60 -13.95
CA ILE A 32 1.12 4.58 -15.02
C ILE A 32 -0.10 5.49 -15.13
N THR A 33 -1.31 4.93 -15.11
CA THR A 33 -2.57 5.70 -15.15
C THR A 33 -2.65 6.73 -14.03
N PHE A 34 -2.20 6.37 -12.83
CA PHE A 34 -2.15 7.27 -11.68
C PHE A 34 -0.90 8.15 -11.62
N GLY A 35 -0.02 8.05 -12.62
CA GLY A 35 1.10 8.98 -12.82
C GLY A 35 2.46 8.48 -12.36
N ALA A 36 2.70 7.18 -12.29
CA ALA A 36 4.04 6.61 -12.22
C ALA A 36 4.81 6.80 -13.54
N HIS A 37 6.12 6.87 -13.45
CA HIS A 37 6.98 6.91 -14.62
C HIS A 37 6.93 5.55 -15.33
N PRO A 38 6.73 5.48 -16.67
CA PRO A 38 6.58 4.21 -17.39
C PRO A 38 7.73 3.23 -17.16
N TRP A 39 8.97 3.73 -17.12
CA TRP A 39 10.16 2.89 -16.93
C TRP A 39 10.28 2.26 -15.54
N TRP A 40 9.57 2.81 -14.55
CA TRP A 40 9.66 2.37 -13.16
C TRP A 40 8.39 1.71 -12.66
N ALA A 41 7.26 1.86 -13.37
CA ALA A 41 5.93 1.48 -12.91
C ALA A 41 5.85 0.03 -12.40
N THR A 42 6.40 -0.91 -13.15
CA THR A 42 6.46 -2.33 -12.74
C THR A 42 7.37 -2.52 -11.52
N GLN A 43 8.53 -1.86 -11.49
CA GLN A 43 9.51 -2.00 -10.42
C GLN A 43 8.98 -1.45 -9.09
N VAL A 44 8.44 -0.22 -9.08
CA VAL A 44 7.93 0.42 -7.86
C VAL A 44 6.75 -0.34 -7.27
N LEU A 45 5.90 -0.93 -8.13
CA LEU A 45 4.80 -1.79 -7.70
C LEU A 45 5.32 -3.02 -6.94
N TRP A 46 6.19 -3.82 -7.55
CA TRP A 46 6.67 -5.06 -6.92
C TRP A 46 7.60 -4.82 -5.74
N VAL A 47 8.45 -3.79 -5.79
CA VAL A 47 9.25 -3.38 -4.64
C VAL A 47 8.34 -2.98 -3.49
N GLY A 48 7.30 -2.18 -3.76
CA GLY A 48 6.33 -1.80 -2.75
C GLY A 48 5.55 -2.99 -2.18
N VAL A 49 5.10 -3.91 -3.03
CA VAL A 49 4.44 -5.16 -2.59
C VAL A 49 5.35 -5.94 -1.64
N LEU A 50 6.60 -6.18 -2.04
CA LEU A 50 7.56 -6.92 -1.23
C LEU A 50 7.82 -6.23 0.12
N LEU A 51 8.05 -4.93 0.10
CA LEU A 51 8.32 -4.14 1.31
C LEU A 51 7.10 -4.04 2.22
N GLY A 52 5.87 -4.02 1.68
CA GLY A 52 4.63 -3.88 2.44
C GLY A 52 4.21 -5.15 3.19
N VAL A 53 4.69 -6.32 2.76
CA VAL A 53 4.40 -7.60 3.43
C VAL A 53 4.93 -7.60 4.86
N CYS A 54 6.17 -7.15 5.08
CA CYS A 54 6.82 -7.12 6.39
C CYS A 54 6.03 -6.30 7.45
N PRO A 55 5.77 -4.99 7.26
CA PRO A 55 5.02 -4.20 8.23
C PRO A 55 3.57 -4.66 8.38
N GLY A 56 2.91 -5.13 7.30
CA GLY A 56 1.58 -5.71 7.39
C GLY A 56 1.54 -6.98 8.25
N ALA A 57 2.50 -7.89 8.07
CA ALA A 57 2.62 -9.11 8.86
C ALA A 57 2.96 -8.81 10.32
N LEU A 58 3.92 -7.90 10.56
CA LEU A 58 4.28 -7.44 11.90
C LEU A 58 3.09 -6.80 12.62
N GLY A 59 2.34 -5.92 11.94
CA GLY A 59 1.14 -5.31 12.50
C GLY A 59 0.08 -6.35 12.90
N ARG A 60 -0.09 -7.42 12.11
CA ARG A 60 -0.99 -8.53 12.49
C ARG A 60 -0.50 -9.36 13.67
N CYS A 61 0.81 -9.55 13.81
CA CYS A 61 1.40 -10.37 14.87
C CYS A 61 1.50 -9.62 16.20
N LEU A 62 1.91 -8.35 16.16
CA LEU A 62 2.27 -7.57 17.35
C LEU A 62 1.13 -6.70 17.88
N ILE A 63 0.21 -6.27 17.01
CA ILE A 63 -0.83 -5.29 17.38
C ILE A 63 -2.19 -5.99 17.34
N SER A 64 -2.70 -6.34 18.52
CA SER A 64 -3.99 -7.03 18.67
C SER A 64 -5.15 -6.16 18.18
N SER A 65 -5.85 -6.62 17.13
CA SER A 65 -7.17 -6.20 16.59
C SER A 65 -7.50 -4.69 16.62
N SER A 66 -6.48 -3.84 16.62
CA SER A 66 -6.63 -2.39 16.64
C SER A 66 -6.75 -1.88 15.21
N ILE A 67 -7.63 -0.89 15.00
CA ILE A 67 -7.75 -0.18 13.72
C ILE A 67 -6.56 0.76 13.45
N LYS A 68 -5.80 1.12 14.49
CA LYS A 68 -4.69 2.09 14.43
C LYS A 68 -3.64 1.81 13.35
N PRO A 69 -3.07 0.59 13.20
CA PRO A 69 -2.07 0.33 12.18
C PRO A 69 -2.63 0.46 10.76
N PHE A 70 -3.90 0.10 10.54
CA PHE A 70 -4.57 0.32 9.26
C PHE A 70 -4.73 1.82 8.97
N ALA A 71 -5.20 2.60 9.95
CA ALA A 71 -5.34 4.05 9.82
C ALA A 71 -4.00 4.74 9.55
N LEU A 72 -2.92 4.29 10.20
CA LEU A 72 -1.57 4.78 9.93
C LEU A 72 -1.16 4.52 8.47
N CYS A 73 -1.46 3.36 7.91
CA CYS A 73 -1.19 3.09 6.50
C CYS A 73 -1.92 4.07 5.58
N LEU A 74 -3.17 4.42 5.88
CA LEU A 74 -3.92 5.43 5.10
C LEU A 74 -3.28 6.82 5.17
N VAL A 75 -2.81 7.23 6.34
CA VAL A 75 -2.08 8.51 6.50
C VAL A 75 -0.80 8.50 5.68
N VAL A 76 -0.02 7.41 5.73
CA VAL A 76 1.22 7.28 4.96
C VAL A 76 0.94 7.27 3.46
N ILE A 77 -0.13 6.62 2.99
CA ILE A 77 -0.57 6.68 1.58
C ILE A 77 -0.82 8.13 1.16
N GLY A 78 -1.52 8.91 1.98
CA GLY A 78 -1.79 10.32 1.71
C GLY A 78 -0.51 11.14 1.57
N ILE A 79 0.42 11.02 2.54
CA ILE A 79 1.70 11.72 2.52
C ILE A 79 2.56 11.28 1.31
N ALA A 80 2.64 9.98 1.04
CA ALA A 80 3.42 9.44 -0.07
C ALA A 80 2.85 9.88 -1.43
N THR A 81 1.53 9.94 -1.57
CA THR A 81 0.85 10.43 -2.79
C THR A 81 1.15 11.91 -3.01
N LEU A 82 1.13 12.73 -1.95
CA LEU A 82 1.50 14.15 -2.04
C LEU A 82 2.97 14.31 -2.47
N ALA A 83 3.89 13.58 -1.82
CA ALA A 83 5.31 13.58 -2.19
C ALA A 83 5.52 13.18 -3.66
N THR A 84 4.79 12.17 -4.12
CA THR A 84 4.79 11.71 -5.52
C THR A 84 4.34 12.82 -6.46
N ALA A 85 3.26 13.52 -6.15
CA ALA A 85 2.73 14.59 -6.98
C ALA A 85 3.71 15.76 -7.10
N PHE A 86 4.28 16.23 -5.97
CA PHE A 86 5.29 17.28 -5.97
C PHE A 86 6.57 16.86 -6.70
N GLY A 87 7.04 15.63 -6.46
CA GLY A 87 8.20 15.08 -7.15
C GLY A 87 8.02 15.01 -8.66
N LYS A 88 6.87 14.50 -9.13
CA LYS A 88 6.53 14.43 -10.55
C LYS A 88 6.53 15.81 -11.19
N GLN A 89 5.87 16.79 -10.57
CA GLN A 89 5.80 18.16 -11.09
C GLN A 89 7.19 18.80 -11.19
N GLY A 90 7.99 18.72 -10.13
CA GLY A 90 9.34 19.29 -10.12
C GLY A 90 10.31 18.60 -11.08
N PHE A 91 10.20 17.28 -11.22
CA PHE A 91 11.03 16.52 -12.16
C PHE A 91 10.66 16.84 -13.61
N ALA A 92 9.38 16.90 -13.94
CA ALA A 92 8.91 17.25 -15.27
C ALA A 92 9.23 18.71 -15.64
N ALA A 93 9.05 19.66 -14.70
CA ALA A 93 9.35 21.08 -14.92
C ALA A 93 10.83 21.36 -15.15
N SER A 94 11.71 20.49 -14.63
CA SER A 94 13.16 20.56 -14.84
C SER A 94 13.66 19.67 -15.97
N PHE A 95 12.76 19.12 -16.81
CA PHE A 95 13.11 18.18 -17.88
C PHE A 95 13.98 16.99 -17.42
N GLY A 96 13.82 16.59 -16.15
CA GLY A 96 14.56 15.49 -15.54
C GLY A 96 15.86 15.89 -14.82
N ASP A 97 16.25 17.17 -14.81
CA ASP A 97 17.49 17.62 -14.17
C ASP A 97 17.40 17.64 -12.64
N ASN A 98 16.21 17.90 -12.08
CA ASN A 98 16.00 17.91 -10.64
C ASN A 98 15.91 16.49 -10.07
N LYS A 99 17.07 15.88 -9.81
CA LYS A 99 17.19 14.53 -9.26
C LYS A 99 16.42 14.34 -7.94
N LEU A 100 16.39 15.36 -7.08
CA LEU A 100 15.66 15.29 -5.81
C LEU A 100 14.16 15.14 -6.03
N ALA A 101 13.59 15.90 -6.97
CA ALA A 101 12.19 15.74 -7.35
C ALA A 101 11.92 14.35 -7.96
N GLY A 102 12.85 13.84 -8.77
CA GLY A 102 12.79 12.45 -9.27
C GLY A 102 12.78 11.41 -8.15
N GLN A 103 13.56 11.61 -7.09
CA GLN A 103 13.56 10.74 -5.91
C GLN A 103 12.23 10.80 -5.15
N PHE A 104 11.66 11.97 -4.94
CA PHE A 104 10.32 12.10 -4.33
C PHE A 104 9.25 11.40 -5.15
N TRP A 105 9.34 11.46 -6.48
CA TRP A 105 8.44 10.73 -7.37
C TRP A 105 8.60 9.22 -7.26
N TYR A 106 9.84 8.72 -7.38
CA TYR A 106 10.15 7.29 -7.36
C TYR A 106 9.88 6.64 -6.00
N PHE A 107 10.45 7.19 -4.92
CA PHE A 107 10.26 6.66 -3.57
C PHE A 107 8.85 6.91 -3.03
N GLY A 108 8.19 7.98 -3.45
CA GLY A 108 6.78 8.22 -3.14
C GLY A 108 5.87 7.10 -3.69
N TRP A 109 6.13 6.63 -4.91
CA TRP A 109 5.43 5.47 -5.47
C TRP A 109 5.72 4.18 -4.71
N ILE A 110 6.99 3.90 -4.38
CA ILE A 110 7.35 2.72 -3.56
C ILE A 110 6.61 2.75 -2.22
N MET A 111 6.61 3.89 -1.53
CA MET A 111 5.92 4.03 -0.25
C MET A 111 4.41 3.90 -0.37
N THR A 112 3.81 4.43 -1.45
CA THR A 112 2.39 4.27 -1.74
C THR A 112 2.03 2.78 -1.89
N CYS A 113 2.75 2.04 -2.73
CA CYS A 113 2.54 0.60 -2.92
C CYS A 113 2.83 -0.22 -1.65
N THR A 114 3.85 0.16 -0.89
CA THR A 114 4.20 -0.44 0.42
C THR A 114 3.04 -0.30 1.40
N SER A 115 2.52 0.92 1.57
CA SER A 115 1.45 1.19 2.52
C SER A 115 0.10 0.63 2.08
N ILE A 116 -0.22 0.60 0.79
CA ILE A 116 -1.40 -0.10 0.27
C ILE A 116 -1.31 -1.58 0.59
N THR A 117 -0.16 -2.21 0.32
CA THR A 117 0.05 -3.64 0.60
C THR A 117 -0.10 -3.94 2.09
N ALA A 118 0.53 -3.13 2.95
CA ALA A 118 0.38 -3.26 4.40
C ALA A 118 -1.08 -3.08 4.85
N ALA A 119 -1.81 -2.11 4.27
CA ALA A 119 -3.22 -1.86 4.56
C ALA A 119 -4.12 -3.03 4.15
N LEU A 120 -3.91 -3.62 2.97
CA LEU A 120 -4.65 -4.81 2.51
C LEU A 120 -4.43 -6.00 3.46
N ILE A 121 -3.21 -6.16 3.97
CA ILE A 121 -2.89 -7.18 4.97
C ILE A 121 -3.56 -6.85 6.31
N LEU A 122 -3.64 -5.58 6.70
CA LEU A 122 -4.23 -5.16 7.97
C LEU A 122 -5.75 -4.96 7.92
N LEU A 123 -6.38 -5.19 6.77
CA LEU A 123 -7.79 -4.88 6.53
C LEU A 123 -8.70 -5.48 7.63
N PRO A 124 -9.44 -4.64 8.38
CA PRO A 124 -10.38 -5.11 9.39
C PRO A 124 -11.61 -5.71 8.70
N LEU A 125 -11.93 -6.98 9.00
CA LEU A 125 -13.20 -7.57 8.54
C LEU A 125 -14.36 -7.23 9.50
N PRO A 126 -15.59 -7.12 8.98
CA PRO A 126 -16.78 -6.85 9.80
C PRO A 126 -16.98 -7.92 10.89
N LEU A 127 -17.43 -7.48 12.06
CA LEU A 127 -17.75 -8.32 13.21
C LEU A 127 -18.98 -9.17 12.90
N GLN A 128 -18.86 -10.51 12.94
CA GLN A 128 -20.05 -11.37 12.88
C GLN A 128 -20.59 -11.62 14.30
N LYS A 129 -21.91 -11.49 14.46
CA LYS A 129 -22.62 -11.84 15.70
C LYS A 129 -22.54 -13.35 15.88
N LYS A 130 -22.00 -13.81 17.02
CA LYS A 130 -21.95 -15.23 17.37
C LYS A 130 -23.39 -15.77 17.46
N SER A 131 -23.81 -16.60 16.51
CA SER A 131 -25.01 -17.43 16.70
C SER A 131 -24.69 -18.45 17.79
N LYS A 132 -25.57 -18.56 18.78
CA LYS A 132 -25.51 -19.63 19.79
C LYS A 132 -25.69 -20.99 19.12
#